data_AF-K1TAU6-F1
#
_entry.id   AF-K1TAU6-F1
#
_cell.length_a   1.000
_cell.length_b   1.000
_cell.length_c   1.000
_cell.angle_alpha   90.00
_cell.angle_beta   90.00
_cell.angle_gamma   90.00
#
_symmetry.space_group_name_H-M   'P 1'
#
loop_
_entity.id
_entity.type
_entity.pdbx_description
1 polymer ?
#
loop_
_entity_poly.entity_id
_entity_poly.type
_entity_poly.pdbx_seq_one_letter_code
_entity_poly.pdbx_strand_id
1 'polypeptide(L)'
;LQNIFAVSDYTHQAVGIALNVAEHALARKGACRVHGGGFAGTIQAFVPQDILKSFIVDIEKVFGAGSCHVLSIRPVGGTEVQL
;
A
#
# COMPACT_ATOMS: atom_id res chain seq x y z
N LEU A 1 2.35 -11.52 -9.60
CA LEU A 1 2.96 -12.27 -8.49
C LEU A 1 2.73 -11.51 -7.18
N GLN A 2 2.45 -12.21 -6.08
CA GLN A 2 2.34 -11.64 -4.72
C GLN A 2 3.51 -12.22 -3.89
N ASN A 3 4.70 -11.66 -4.07
CA ASN A 3 5.91 -12.10 -3.38
C ASN A 3 5.87 -11.57 -1.94
N ILE A 4 5.18 -12.28 -1.03
CA ILE A 4 4.88 -11.79 0.32
C ILE A 4 6.10 -11.85 1.24
N PHE A 5 6.76 -13.00 1.32
CA PHE A 5 7.96 -13.21 2.12
C PHE A 5 8.80 -14.34 1.51
N ALA A 6 10.12 -14.33 1.75
CA ALA A 6 11.00 -15.39 1.32
C ALA A 6 10.91 -16.55 2.32
N VAL A 7 10.70 -17.79 1.85
CA VAL A 7 10.62 -18.96 2.75
C VAL A 7 11.92 -19.14 3.55
N SER A 8 13.06 -18.75 2.98
CA SER A 8 14.37 -18.73 3.63
C SER A 8 14.51 -17.70 4.75
N ASP A 9 13.59 -16.72 4.84
CA ASP A 9 13.56 -15.66 5.85
C ASP A 9 12.12 -15.38 6.31
N TYR A 10 11.49 -16.43 6.84
CA TYR A 10 10.10 -16.40 7.30
C TYR A 10 9.88 -15.48 8.50
N THR A 11 10.94 -14.99 9.15
CA THR A 11 10.82 -14.07 10.28
C THR A 11 10.58 -12.62 9.85
N HIS A 12 10.86 -12.27 8.60
CA HIS A 12 10.61 -10.94 8.04
C HIS A 12 9.40 -10.95 7.10
N GLN A 13 8.22 -10.62 7.65
CA GLN A 13 6.94 -10.67 6.92
C GLN A 13 6.24 -9.30 6.81
N ALA A 14 7.01 -8.20 6.72
CA ALA A 14 6.47 -6.83 6.74
C ALA A 14 5.34 -6.63 5.72
N VAL A 15 5.49 -7.16 4.50
CA VAL A 15 4.48 -7.06 3.43
C VAL A 15 3.20 -7.85 3.77
N GLY A 16 3.32 -9.03 4.36
CA GLY A 16 2.16 -9.83 4.78
C GLY A 16 1.35 -9.14 5.87
N ILE A 17 2.05 -8.57 6.86
CA ILE A 17 1.43 -7.75 7.91
C ILE A 17 0.76 -6.53 7.29
N ALA A 18 1.42 -5.83 6.36
CA ALA A 18 0.86 -4.64 5.71
C ALA A 18 -0.43 -4.95 4.95
N LEU A 19 -0.47 -6.07 4.21
CA LEU A 19 -1.68 -6.51 3.52
C LEU A 19 -2.81 -6.82 4.49
N ASN A 20 -2.54 -7.54 5.58
CA ASN A 20 -3.55 -7.88 6.57
C ASN A 20 -4.15 -6.64 7.23
N VAL A 21 -3.31 -5.69 7.65
CA VAL A 21 -3.75 -4.43 8.25
C VAL A 21 -4.55 -3.60 7.24
N ALA A 22 -4.10 -3.54 5.98
CA ALA A 22 -4.81 -2.82 4.92
C ALA A 22 -6.17 -3.44 4.60
N GLU A 23 -6.26 -4.77 4.49
CA GLU A 23 -7.53 -5.47 4.26
C GLU A 23 -8.53 -5.21 5.39
N HIS A 24 -8.05 -5.22 6.64
CA HIS A 24 -8.85 -4.88 7.81
C HIS A 24 -9.35 -3.43 7.75
N ALA A 25 -8.45 -2.47 7.54
CA ALA A 25 -8.78 -1.04 7.47
C ALA A 25 -9.71 -0.69 6.29
N LEU A 26 -9.60 -1.43 5.18
CA LEU A 26 -10.48 -1.26 4.01
C LEU A 26 -11.90 -1.76 4.26
N ALA A 27 -12.11 -2.70 5.19
CA ALA A 27 -13.42 -3.29 5.50
C ALA A 27 -14.22 -3.70 4.25
N ARG A 28 -13.53 -4.31 3.27
CA ARG A 28 -14.05 -4.72 1.94
C ARG A 28 -14.56 -3.58 1.03
N LYS A 29 -14.31 -2.31 1.37
CA LYS A 29 -14.68 -1.15 0.54
C LYS A 29 -13.64 -0.78 -0.52
N GLY A 30 -12.49 -1.44 -0.54
CA GLY A 30 -11.42 -1.20 -1.51
C GLY A 30 -10.61 -2.48 -1.76
N ALA A 31 -9.41 -2.30 -2.31
CA ALA A 31 -8.51 -3.41 -2.62
C ALA A 31 -7.06 -3.04 -2.33
N CYS A 32 -6.23 -4.02 -1.97
CA CYS A 32 -4.79 -3.83 -1.83
C CYS A 32 -4.00 -4.99 -2.46
N ARG A 33 -2.74 -4.72 -2.83
CA ARG A 33 -1.82 -5.71 -3.39
C ARG A 33 -0.37 -5.33 -3.10
N VAL A 34 0.54 -6.31 -3.17
CA VAL A 34 1.98 -6.02 -3.22
C VAL A 34 2.29 -5.15 -4.42
N HIS A 35 3.09 -4.10 -4.21
CA HIS A 35 3.60 -3.22 -5.25
C HIS A 35 5.11 -3.43 -5.45
N GLY A 36 5.59 -3.28 -6.69
CA GLY A 36 6.98 -3.59 -7.05
C GLY A 36 7.32 -5.08 -7.07
N GLY A 37 8.59 -5.41 -6.77
CA GLY A 37 9.12 -6.78 -6.81
C GLY A 37 8.74 -7.69 -5.63
N GLY A 38 8.25 -7.11 -4.52
CA GLY A 38 7.82 -7.78 -3.29
C GLY A 38 8.91 -8.00 -2.22
N PHE A 39 8.59 -8.82 -1.22
CA PHE A 39 9.38 -9.18 -0.02
C PHE A 39 9.69 -8.04 0.97
N ALA A 40 10.40 -7.00 0.52
CA ALA A 40 10.75 -5.82 1.32
C ALA A 40 10.07 -4.54 0.80
N GLY A 41 9.06 -4.71 -0.05
CA GLY A 41 8.44 -3.63 -0.82
C GLY A 41 7.27 -2.95 -0.12
N THR A 42 6.59 -2.09 -0.88
CA THR A 42 5.37 -1.41 -0.47
C THR A 42 4.13 -2.21 -0.88
N ILE A 43 3.00 -1.91 -0.28
CA ILE A 43 1.69 -2.29 -0.83
C ILE A 43 1.07 -1.09 -1.54
N GLN A 44 0.20 -1.37 -2.49
CA GLN A 44 -0.67 -0.38 -3.11
C GLN A 44 -2.11 -0.68 -2.72
N ALA A 45 -2.82 0.34 -2.24
CA ALA A 45 -4.22 0.24 -1.88
C ALA A 45 -5.07 1.24 -2.67
N PHE A 46 -6.23 0.78 -3.15
CA PHE A 46 -7.30 1.62 -3.67
C PHE A 46 -8.31 1.83 -2.54
N VAL A 47 -8.42 3.07 -2.08
CA VAL A 47 -9.15 3.44 -0.87
C VAL A 47 -10.24 4.46 -1.24
N PRO A 48 -11.52 4.20 -0.91
CA PRO A 48 -12.57 5.21 -1.04
C PRO A 48 -12.26 6.49 -0.25
N GLN A 49 -12.64 7.64 -0.84
CA GLN A 49 -12.30 8.96 -0.29
C GLN A 49 -12.86 9.19 1.12
N ASP A 50 -14.03 8.62 1.41
CA ASP A 50 -14.72 8.72 2.71
C ASP A 50 -13.96 8.03 3.85
N ILE A 51 -13.17 7.00 3.55
CA ILE A 51 -12.38 6.24 4.55
C ILE A 51 -10.88 6.51 4.48
N LEU A 52 -10.42 7.41 3.60
CA LEU A 52 -9.00 7.65 3.37
C LEU A 52 -8.24 8.05 4.65
N LYS A 53 -8.81 8.96 5.44
CA LYS A 53 -8.17 9.45 6.67
C LYS A 53 -8.00 8.35 7.72
N SER A 54 -9.04 7.54 7.95
CA SER A 54 -8.97 6.43 8.91
C SER A 54 -8.02 5.35 8.42
N PHE A 55 -8.01 5.05 7.11
CA PHE A 55 -7.08 4.10 6.52
C PHE A 55 -5.62 4.49 6.78
N ILE A 56 -5.24 5.75 6.55
CA ILE A 56 -3.88 6.26 6.82
C ILE A 56 -3.52 6.06 8.29
N VAL A 57 -4.42 6.46 9.20
CA VAL A 57 -4.21 6.33 10.65
C VAL A 57 -3.98 4.87 11.05
N ASP A 58 -4.75 3.92 10.52
CA ASP A 58 -4.61 2.51 10.88
C ASP A 58 -3.33 1.87 10.33
N ILE A 59 -2.88 2.28 9.14
CA ILE A 59 -1.58 1.86 8.60
C ILE A 59 -0.42 2.43 9.43
N GLU A 60 -0.43 3.74 9.70
CA GLU A 60 0.68 4.40 10.40
C GLU A 60 0.79 4.01 11.87
N LYS A 61 -0.31 3.57 12.52
CA LYS A 61 -0.25 2.97 13.86
C LYS A 61 0.65 1.74 13.92
N VAL A 62 0.77 0.99 12.82
CA VAL A 62 1.56 -0.25 12.76
C VAL A 62 2.96 0.01 12.22
N PHE A 63 3.09 0.86 11.21
CA PHE A 63 4.34 1.04 10.46
C PHE A 63 5.08 2.36 10.76
N GLY A 64 4.50 3.22 11.60
CA GLY A 64 5.05 4.52 11.98
C GLY A 64 4.50 5.67 11.15
N ALA A 65 4.56 6.87 11.73
CA ALA A 65 4.11 8.10 11.07
C ALA A 65 4.89 8.33 9.75
N GLY A 66 4.17 8.72 8.70
CA GLY A 66 4.75 8.98 7.38
C GLY A 66 4.98 7.72 6.53
N SER A 67 4.54 6.53 6.95
CA SER A 67 4.68 5.31 6.17
C SER A 67 3.60 5.13 5.09
N CYS A 68 2.55 5.96 5.10
CA CYS A 68 1.43 5.88 4.16
C CYS A 68 1.36 7.14 3.29
N HIS A 69 1.44 6.97 1.97
CA HIS A 69 1.44 8.09 1.03
C HIS A 69 0.24 8.05 0.09
N VAL A 70 -0.49 9.17 0.01
CA VAL A 70 -1.59 9.34 -0.95
C VAL A 70 -0.99 9.68 -2.32
N LEU A 71 -1.24 8.81 -3.30
CA LEU A 71 -0.80 8.99 -4.68
C LEU A 71 -2.00 9.33 -5.57
N SER A 72 -1.78 10.17 -6.58
CA SER A 72 -2.73 10.41 -7.65
C SER A 72 -2.24 9.78 -8.95
N ILE A 73 -3.16 9.20 -9.72
CA ILE A 73 -2.87 8.73 -11.07
C ILE A 73 -2.91 9.95 -11.98
N ARG A 74 -1.80 10.24 -12.65
CA ARG A 74 -1.74 11.35 -13.61
C ARG A 74 -2.57 11.00 -14.85
N PRO A 75 -3.30 11.97 -15.44
CA PRO A 75 -4.11 11.72 -16.64
C PRO A 75 -3.25 11.45 -17.89
N VAL A 76 -1.97 11.86 -17.85
CA VAL A 76 -1.01 11.69 -18.93
C VAL A 76 0.33 11.20 -18.38
N GLY A 77 1.05 10.43 -19.19
CA GLY A 77 2.43 9.99 -18.91
C GLY A 77 3.46 11.07 -19.22
N GLY A 78 4.60 10.69 -19.78
CA GLY A 78 5.53 11.67 -20.36
C GLY A 78 4.86 12.36 -21.55
N THR A 79 4.81 13.69 -21.53
CA THR A 79 4.21 14.51 -22.59
C THR A 79 5.03 15.78 -22.79
N GLU A 80 4.94 16.36 -23.99
CA GLU A 80 5.57 17.64 -24.31
C GLU A 80 4.91 18.76 -23.49
N VAL A 81 5.73 19.60 -22.86
CA VAL A 81 5.24 20.76 -22.10
C VAL A 81 5.44 22.00 -22.96
N GLN A 82 4.34 22.66 -23.33
CA GLN A 82 4.40 23.99 -23.91
C GLN A 82 4.58 24.99 -22.78
N LEU A 83 5.67 25.74 -22.82
CA LEU A 83 5.99 26.83 -21.88
C LEU A 83 5.34 28.14 -22.32
#